data_AF-A0A498J3J0-F1
#
_entry.id   AF-A0A498J3J0-F1
#
_cell.length_a   1.000
_cell.length_b   1.000
_cell.length_c   1.000
_cell.angle_alpha   90.00
_cell.angle_beta   90.00
_cell.angle_gamma   90.00
#
_symmetry.space_group_name_H-M   'P 1'
#
loop_
_entity.id
_entity.type
_entity.pdbx_description
1 polymer ?
#
loop_
_entity_poly.entity_id
_entity_poly.type
_entity_poly.pdbx_seq_one_letter_code
_entity_poly.pdbx_strand_id
1 'polypeptide(L)'
;MAKPGSVKVIEVRGVAPKPSLPPNSAHPEDLSLPLTFFDLRWLRFPPPQHLFFYNMPSFDTSHFFDSVLPKLKTSLSATLQHFVPLAGNLIWLLDSPKPLLSYIKGDAVSLTIAESDADFHRLISSNNFDIEAKEYHPLVPQLAASHDKAAVLALQITVFPKDGFSIGSAMHHAACDGLSAISFFKFWGHFCKHGEGGGLPPLPSHNKKVIKDPSGLQAIYSNEWLRLGGPNNRSLMLLEARGPGDGIRGTFEFTRAKIEMLRRVMRIMMAKKKEQADHSKLLHLSTYLLTCAYTWVCLLWAEEIKTEKTLLYYQPISGIAGHRAVAETKRLLGEDGLLVALNAISEVIKSLDKTLLEEAETWVSRIFNAVLQPCSCFECRV
;
A
#
# COMPACT_ATOMS: atom_id res chain seq x y z
N MET A 1 0.73 -32.50 -16.60
CA MET A 1 1.88 -31.59 -16.44
C MET A 1 1.37 -30.33 -15.75
N ALA A 2 2.02 -29.89 -14.66
CA ALA A 2 1.68 -28.61 -14.03
C ALA A 2 1.97 -27.47 -15.03
N LYS A 3 1.15 -26.41 -15.00
CA LYS A 3 1.40 -25.24 -15.85
C LYS A 3 2.73 -24.59 -15.41
N PRO A 4 3.62 -24.17 -16.33
CA PRO A 4 4.82 -23.41 -15.96
C PRO A 4 4.45 -22.20 -15.10
N GLY A 5 5.16 -21.99 -13.99
CA GLY A 5 4.87 -20.91 -13.04
C GLY A 5 3.77 -21.26 -12.03
N SER A 6 3.63 -22.54 -11.70
CA SER A 6 2.63 -22.98 -10.71
C SER A 6 3.19 -22.89 -9.29
N VAL A 7 2.39 -22.30 -8.40
CA VAL A 7 2.69 -22.27 -6.97
C VAL A 7 2.09 -23.50 -6.30
N LYS A 8 2.93 -24.32 -5.68
CA LYS A 8 2.54 -25.50 -4.90
C LYS A 8 2.56 -25.13 -3.42
N VAL A 9 1.38 -25.11 -2.80
CA VAL A 9 1.27 -24.93 -1.34
C VAL A 9 1.80 -26.18 -0.64
N ILE A 10 2.74 -25.97 0.29
CA ILE A 10 3.32 -27.02 1.15
C ILE A 10 2.54 -27.08 2.45
N GLU A 11 2.30 -25.92 3.05
CA GLU A 11 1.70 -25.80 4.37
C GLU A 11 0.95 -24.47 4.50
N VAL A 12 -0.15 -24.47 5.23
CA VAL A 12 -0.80 -23.26 5.73
C VAL A 12 -0.90 -23.37 7.25
N ARG A 13 -0.41 -22.37 7.99
CA ARG A 13 -0.51 -22.33 9.46
C ARG A 13 -0.84 -20.94 9.97
N GLY A 14 -1.53 -20.88 11.10
CA GLY A 14 -1.67 -19.66 11.88
C GLY A 14 -0.41 -19.33 12.68
N VAL A 15 0.03 -18.08 12.66
CA VAL A 15 1.06 -17.54 13.55
C VAL A 15 0.42 -16.52 14.48
N ALA A 16 0.30 -16.89 15.77
CA ALA A 16 -0.25 -16.02 16.80
C ALA A 16 0.81 -15.07 17.37
N PRO A 17 0.40 -13.90 17.90
CA PRO A 17 1.28 -13.06 18.69
C PRO A 17 1.92 -13.84 19.85
N LYS A 18 3.21 -13.58 20.11
CA LYS A 18 3.89 -14.17 21.26
C LYS A 18 3.21 -13.72 22.57
N PRO A 19 2.91 -14.63 23.51
CA PRO A 19 2.39 -14.26 24.82
C PRO A 19 3.38 -13.39 25.59
N SER A 20 2.91 -12.33 26.25
CA SER A 20 3.76 -11.48 27.09
C SER A 20 4.10 -12.17 28.41
N LEU A 21 5.39 -12.31 28.73
CA LEU A 21 5.89 -12.80 30.02
C LEU A 21 6.46 -11.60 30.82
N PRO A 22 5.64 -10.76 31.48
CA PRO A 22 4.91 -11.13 32.71
C PRO A 22 3.46 -10.57 32.82
N PRO A 23 2.66 -10.96 33.84
CA PRO A 23 1.25 -10.54 34.01
C PRO A 23 0.99 -9.03 34.19
N ASN A 24 2.04 -8.20 34.28
CA ASN A 24 1.95 -6.75 34.45
C ASN A 24 2.12 -5.96 33.14
N SER A 25 2.36 -6.60 31.99
CA SER A 25 2.28 -5.90 30.71
C SER A 25 0.81 -5.78 30.31
N ALA A 26 0.30 -4.56 30.20
CA ALA A 26 -1.07 -4.23 29.79
C ALA A 26 -1.32 -4.52 28.29
N HIS A 27 -0.92 -5.69 27.80
CA HIS A 27 -1.43 -6.24 26.55
C HIS A 27 -2.74 -6.94 26.90
N PRO A 28 -3.89 -6.40 26.48
CA PRO A 28 -5.15 -7.04 26.80
C PRO A 28 -5.20 -8.38 26.03
N GLU A 29 -5.61 -9.45 26.71
CA GLU A 29 -5.75 -10.77 26.09
C GLU A 29 -6.69 -10.71 24.87
N ASP A 30 -7.65 -9.78 24.90
CA ASP A 30 -8.51 -9.39 23.81
C ASP A 30 -8.40 -7.87 23.56
N LEU A 31 -8.26 -7.47 22.29
CA LEU A 31 -8.13 -6.07 21.89
C LEU A 31 -9.29 -5.68 20.99
N SER A 32 -9.97 -4.58 21.34
CA SER A 32 -10.98 -3.95 20.48
C SER A 32 -10.60 -2.50 20.21
N LEU A 33 -10.34 -2.18 18.95
CA LEU A 33 -9.97 -0.84 18.51
C LEU A 33 -11.06 -0.27 17.58
N PRO A 34 -11.69 0.86 17.93
CA PRO A 34 -12.61 1.52 17.02
C PRO A 34 -11.84 2.05 15.80
N LEU A 35 -12.46 1.96 14.62
CA LEU A 35 -11.92 2.58 13.41
C LEU A 35 -12.16 4.08 13.42
N THR A 36 -11.17 4.88 13.08
CA THR A 36 -11.31 6.32 12.82
C THR A 36 -11.90 6.56 11.43
N PHE A 37 -12.22 7.82 11.10
CA PHE A 37 -12.66 8.15 9.74
C PHE A 37 -11.57 7.90 8.68
N PHE A 38 -10.28 8.00 9.02
CA PHE A 38 -9.19 7.62 8.12
C PHE A 38 -9.20 6.13 7.79
N ASP A 39 -9.50 5.30 8.78
CA ASP A 39 -9.60 3.84 8.63
C ASP A 39 -10.85 3.47 7.81
N LEU A 40 -12.01 4.03 8.17
CA LEU A 40 -13.31 3.74 7.55
C LEU A 40 -13.34 4.07 6.06
N ARG A 41 -12.57 5.07 5.62
CA ARG A 41 -12.41 5.39 4.20
C ARG A 41 -12.03 4.16 3.35
N TRP A 42 -11.29 3.23 3.94
CA TRP A 42 -10.71 2.07 3.27
C TRP A 42 -11.42 0.75 3.60
N LEU A 43 -12.60 0.80 4.23
CA LEU A 43 -13.26 -0.37 4.83
C LEU A 43 -13.47 -1.56 3.89
N ARG A 44 -13.79 -1.31 2.62
CA ARG A 44 -14.03 -2.37 1.63
C ARG A 44 -13.09 -2.28 0.44
N PHE A 45 -12.00 -1.52 0.56
CA PHE A 45 -11.03 -1.37 -0.53
C PHE A 45 -10.27 -2.70 -0.75
N PRO A 46 -9.95 -3.06 -2.00
CA PRO A 46 -9.06 -4.19 -2.26
C PRO A 46 -7.76 -4.07 -1.45
N PRO A 47 -7.25 -5.17 -0.89
CA PRO A 47 -6.12 -5.12 0.02
C PRO A 47 -4.83 -4.79 -0.75
N PRO A 48 -4.03 -3.81 -0.31
CA PRO A 48 -2.69 -3.63 -0.83
C PRO A 48 -1.87 -4.92 -0.72
N GLN A 49 -1.25 -5.31 -1.82
CA GLN A 49 -0.39 -6.47 -1.89
C GLN A 49 1.06 -6.01 -2.03
N HIS A 50 1.93 -6.53 -1.16
CA HIS A 50 3.38 -6.30 -1.24
C HIS A 50 4.09 -7.63 -1.47
N LEU A 51 5.12 -7.61 -2.31
CA LEU A 51 5.92 -8.77 -2.63
C LEU A 51 7.41 -8.39 -2.55
N PHE A 52 8.13 -9.09 -1.69
CA PHE A 52 9.57 -8.90 -1.47
C PHE A 52 10.31 -10.12 -1.98
N PHE A 53 11.28 -9.93 -2.87
CA PHE A 53 12.13 -11.02 -3.38
C PHE A 53 13.50 -10.99 -2.68
N TYR A 54 13.98 -12.17 -2.30
CA TYR A 54 15.27 -12.37 -1.63
C TYR A 54 16.13 -13.29 -2.51
N ASN A 55 16.95 -12.67 -3.35
CA ASN A 55 17.89 -13.39 -4.22
C ASN A 55 19.06 -13.94 -3.39
N MET A 56 19.32 -15.24 -3.50
CA MET A 56 20.38 -15.93 -2.78
C MET A 56 21.15 -16.85 -3.77
N PRO A 57 22.28 -16.41 -4.34
CA PRO A 57 23.01 -17.17 -5.36
C PRO A 57 23.54 -18.56 -4.94
N SER A 58 23.51 -18.86 -3.64
CA SER A 58 23.87 -20.18 -3.08
C SER A 58 22.73 -20.71 -2.21
N PHE A 59 21.50 -20.58 -2.70
CA PHE A 59 20.30 -20.98 -1.97
C PHE A 59 20.21 -22.51 -1.86
N ASP A 60 20.33 -23.01 -0.63
CA ASP A 60 20.00 -24.39 -0.30
C ASP A 60 18.59 -24.45 0.30
N THR A 61 17.69 -25.12 -0.43
CA THR A 61 16.31 -25.35 -0.03
C THR A 61 16.21 -26.07 1.32
N SER A 62 17.10 -27.04 1.60
CA SER A 62 17.05 -27.82 2.84
C SER A 62 17.39 -26.92 4.03
N HIS A 63 18.51 -26.20 3.95
CA HIS A 63 18.89 -25.20 4.94
C HIS A 63 17.81 -24.11 5.12
N PHE A 64 17.11 -23.70 4.07
CA PHE A 64 16.00 -22.75 4.19
C PHE A 64 14.91 -23.29 5.11
N PHE A 65 14.41 -24.51 4.86
CA PHE A 65 13.36 -25.11 5.67
C PHE A 65 13.81 -25.42 7.10
N ASP A 66 15.06 -25.85 7.29
CA ASP A 66 15.58 -26.25 8.60
C ASP A 66 15.98 -25.06 9.49
N SER A 67 16.47 -23.96 8.89
CA SER A 67 17.08 -22.86 9.65
C SER A 67 16.45 -21.49 9.42
N VAL A 68 16.09 -21.15 8.18
CA VAL A 68 15.57 -19.80 7.85
C VAL A 68 14.09 -19.69 8.16
N LEU A 69 13.29 -20.68 7.74
CA LEU A 69 11.85 -20.68 7.95
C LEU A 69 11.44 -20.66 9.44
N PRO A 70 12.07 -21.45 10.35
CA PRO A 70 11.77 -21.37 11.77
C PRO A 70 12.10 -20.00 12.38
N LYS A 71 13.18 -19.35 11.92
CA LYS A 71 13.53 -17.97 12.33
C LYS A 71 12.50 -16.97 11.84
N LEU A 72 12.02 -17.08 10.60
CA LEU A 72 10.96 -16.22 10.05
C LEU A 72 9.66 -16.38 10.86
N LYS A 73 9.23 -17.61 11.15
CA LYS A 73 8.04 -17.89 11.97
C LYS A 73 8.16 -17.35 13.39
N THR A 74 9.30 -17.57 14.04
CA THR A 74 9.53 -17.14 15.44
C THR A 74 9.60 -15.62 15.55
N SER A 75 10.34 -14.97 14.65
CA SER A 75 10.43 -13.50 14.61
C SER A 75 9.09 -12.85 14.24
N LEU A 76 8.28 -13.47 13.38
CA LEU A 76 6.94 -12.99 13.07
C LEU A 76 6.05 -12.99 14.32
N SER A 77 6.04 -14.09 15.08
CA SER A 77 5.27 -14.18 16.34
C SER A 77 5.70 -13.10 17.34
N ALA A 78 7.01 -12.87 17.48
CA ALA A 78 7.54 -11.79 18.33
C ALA A 78 7.15 -10.39 17.81
N THR A 79 7.19 -10.15 16.49
CA THR A 79 6.76 -8.87 15.92
C THR A 79 5.26 -8.63 16.14
N LEU A 80 4.44 -9.66 15.98
CA LEU A 80 2.99 -9.56 16.21
C LEU A 80 2.62 -9.20 17.65
N GLN A 81 3.49 -9.46 18.63
CA GLN A 81 3.30 -8.96 19.99
C GLN A 81 3.23 -7.42 20.07
N HIS A 82 3.94 -6.73 19.17
CA HIS A 82 3.92 -5.25 19.10
C HIS A 82 2.84 -4.74 18.13
N PHE A 83 2.45 -5.58 17.16
CA PHE A 83 1.46 -5.28 16.12
C PHE A 83 0.22 -6.18 16.26
N VAL A 84 -0.28 -6.36 17.49
CA VAL A 84 -1.43 -7.23 17.81
C VAL A 84 -2.63 -7.01 16.88
N PRO A 85 -3.01 -5.76 16.51
CA PRO A 85 -4.10 -5.54 15.56
C PRO A 85 -3.97 -6.28 14.22
N LEU A 86 -2.75 -6.56 13.77
CA LEU A 86 -2.51 -7.24 12.49
C LEU A 86 -2.84 -8.74 12.54
N ALA A 87 -2.83 -9.36 13.73
CA ALA A 87 -3.28 -10.73 13.91
C ALA A 87 -4.81 -10.84 14.02
N GLY A 88 -5.50 -9.71 14.20
CA GLY A 88 -6.94 -9.66 14.40
C GLY A 88 -7.74 -9.61 13.11
N ASN A 89 -8.99 -9.19 13.28
CA ASN A 89 -10.02 -9.18 12.27
C ASN A 89 -10.85 -7.90 12.37
N LEU A 90 -11.29 -7.38 11.24
CA LEU A 90 -12.39 -6.42 11.20
C LEU A 90 -13.70 -7.16 11.40
N ILE A 91 -14.56 -6.60 12.24
CA ILE A 91 -15.91 -7.10 12.50
C ILE A 91 -16.91 -5.94 12.47
N TRP A 92 -18.14 -6.22 12.04
CA TRP A 92 -19.24 -5.27 12.11
C TRP A 92 -20.48 -5.91 12.73
N LEU A 93 -20.57 -5.78 14.06
CA LEU A 93 -21.66 -6.35 14.84
C LEU A 93 -23.01 -5.69 14.49
N LEU A 94 -24.09 -6.47 14.55
CA LEU A 94 -25.44 -6.05 14.15
C LEU A 94 -25.92 -4.82 14.93
N ASP A 95 -25.68 -4.82 16.24
CA ASP A 95 -26.10 -3.74 17.15
C ASP A 95 -25.10 -2.58 17.20
N SER A 96 -23.99 -2.66 16.45
CA SER A 96 -22.99 -1.60 16.41
C SER A 96 -23.24 -0.65 15.22
N PRO A 97 -23.22 0.68 15.45
CA PRO A 97 -23.30 1.65 14.37
C PRO A 97 -22.03 1.67 13.50
N LYS A 98 -20.93 1.07 13.97
CA LYS A 98 -19.62 1.13 13.30
C LYS A 98 -18.85 -0.19 13.41
N PRO A 99 -18.01 -0.52 12.42
CA PRO A 99 -17.08 -1.63 12.52
C PRO A 99 -15.95 -1.31 13.50
N LEU A 100 -15.29 -2.36 13.96
CA LEU A 100 -14.12 -2.28 14.82
C LEU A 100 -13.09 -3.33 14.42
N LEU A 101 -11.84 -3.07 14.79
CA LEU A 101 -10.77 -4.06 14.71
C LEU A 101 -10.74 -4.83 16.02
N SER A 102 -10.93 -6.14 15.94
CA SER A 102 -10.95 -7.06 17.06
C SER A 102 -9.82 -8.06 16.96
N TYR A 103 -9.09 -8.27 18.03
CA TYR A 103 -8.22 -9.42 18.23
C TYR A 103 -8.71 -10.14 19.48
N ILE A 104 -8.94 -11.45 19.38
CA ILE A 104 -9.28 -12.31 20.51
C ILE A 104 -8.13 -13.29 20.70
N LYS A 105 -7.83 -13.65 21.95
CA LYS A 105 -6.77 -14.63 22.24
C LYS A 105 -6.93 -15.91 21.41
N GLY A 106 -5.90 -16.23 20.63
CA GLY A 106 -5.90 -17.37 19.70
C GLY A 106 -6.09 -16.97 18.23
N ASP A 107 -6.51 -15.74 17.95
CA ASP A 107 -6.41 -15.16 16.61
C ASP A 107 -4.95 -15.18 16.13
N ALA A 108 -4.77 -15.43 14.83
CA ALA A 108 -3.48 -15.67 14.23
C ALA A 108 -3.44 -15.19 12.78
N VAL A 109 -2.26 -14.77 12.34
CA VAL A 109 -2.01 -14.45 10.93
C VAL A 109 -1.90 -15.74 10.14
N SER A 110 -2.63 -15.85 9.03
CA SER A 110 -2.46 -16.96 8.10
C SER A 110 -1.13 -16.83 7.37
N LEU A 111 -0.25 -17.81 7.55
CA LEU A 111 1.04 -17.93 6.88
C LEU A 111 1.04 -19.16 5.96
N THR A 112 1.10 -18.91 4.66
CA THR A 112 1.22 -19.94 3.62
C THR A 112 2.69 -20.15 3.29
N ILE A 113 3.15 -21.41 3.28
CA ILE A 113 4.45 -21.81 2.78
C ILE A 113 4.24 -22.54 1.46
N ALA A 114 4.93 -22.10 0.42
CA ALA A 114 4.79 -22.64 -0.92
C ALA A 114 6.13 -22.76 -1.64
N GLU A 115 6.14 -23.53 -2.71
CA GLU A 115 7.22 -23.63 -3.68
C GLU A 115 6.71 -23.20 -5.06
N SER A 116 7.60 -22.60 -5.86
CA SER A 116 7.31 -22.22 -7.25
C SER A 116 8.44 -22.65 -8.17
N ASP A 117 8.09 -23.07 -9.38
CA ASP A 117 9.01 -23.33 -10.48
C ASP A 117 9.11 -22.16 -11.47
N ALA A 118 8.49 -21.03 -11.16
CA ALA A 118 8.60 -19.82 -11.98
C ALA A 118 10.05 -19.31 -12.03
N ASP A 119 10.43 -18.71 -13.16
CA ASP A 119 11.76 -18.11 -13.35
C ASP A 119 11.95 -16.91 -12.41
N PHE A 120 12.71 -17.11 -11.34
CA PHE A 120 12.97 -16.11 -10.32
C PHE A 120 13.69 -14.87 -10.88
N HIS A 121 14.69 -15.08 -11.74
CA HIS A 121 15.47 -13.99 -12.33
C HIS A 121 14.65 -13.16 -13.32
N ARG A 122 13.72 -13.80 -14.03
CA ARG A 122 12.73 -13.09 -14.84
C ARG A 122 11.86 -12.19 -13.97
N LEU A 123 11.29 -12.72 -12.88
CA LEU A 123 10.35 -11.99 -12.01
C LEU A 123 10.96 -10.77 -11.31
N ILE A 124 12.27 -10.77 -11.05
CA ILE A 124 12.98 -9.64 -10.39
C ILE A 124 13.67 -8.69 -11.37
N SER A 125 13.59 -8.94 -12.67
CA SER A 125 14.28 -8.14 -13.68
C SER A 125 13.71 -6.72 -13.75
N SER A 126 14.59 -5.71 -13.68
CA SER A 126 14.23 -4.31 -13.92
C SER A 126 14.29 -3.92 -15.40
N ASN A 127 14.86 -4.79 -16.25
CA ASN A 127 15.13 -4.52 -17.66
C ASN A 127 14.24 -5.33 -18.61
N ASN A 128 13.39 -6.21 -18.07
CA ASN A 128 12.41 -6.97 -18.83
C ASN A 128 11.01 -6.38 -18.58
N PHE A 129 10.32 -6.03 -19.66
CA PHE A 129 8.94 -5.51 -19.62
C PHE A 129 7.92 -6.54 -20.11
N ASP A 130 8.36 -7.74 -20.49
CA ASP A 130 7.52 -8.87 -20.89
C ASP A 130 7.22 -9.77 -19.67
N ILE A 131 6.62 -9.15 -18.64
CA ILE A 131 6.14 -9.84 -17.44
C ILE A 131 4.70 -9.43 -17.23
N GLU A 132 3.78 -10.38 -17.36
CA GLU A 132 2.36 -10.09 -17.16
C GLU A 132 2.11 -9.89 -15.65
N ALA A 133 1.32 -8.88 -15.28
CA ALA A 133 1.05 -8.56 -13.88
C ALA A 133 0.45 -9.75 -13.12
N LYS A 134 -0.34 -10.58 -13.81
CA LYS A 134 -0.96 -11.80 -13.26
C LYS A 134 0.04 -12.88 -12.84
N GLU A 135 1.28 -12.84 -13.33
CA GLU A 135 2.33 -13.78 -12.92
C GLU A 135 2.73 -13.62 -11.45
N TYR A 136 2.52 -12.44 -10.88
CA TYR A 136 2.80 -12.18 -9.46
C TYR A 136 1.64 -12.60 -8.54
N HIS A 137 0.42 -12.77 -9.08
CA HIS A 137 -0.77 -13.09 -8.26
C HIS A 137 -0.63 -14.39 -7.46
N PRO A 138 -0.05 -15.49 -8.00
CA PRO A 138 0.16 -16.70 -7.22
C PRO A 138 1.15 -16.54 -6.05
N LEU A 139 2.01 -15.50 -6.07
CA LEU A 139 3.06 -15.28 -5.08
C LEU A 139 2.59 -14.47 -3.87
N VAL A 140 1.35 -13.95 -3.90
CA VAL A 140 0.74 -13.17 -2.84
C VAL A 140 -0.46 -13.94 -2.27
N PRO A 141 -0.67 -13.89 -0.94
CA PRO A 141 -1.79 -14.60 -0.32
C PRO A 141 -3.11 -13.89 -0.63
N GLN A 142 -4.21 -14.65 -0.61
CA GLN A 142 -5.54 -14.08 -0.54
C GLN A 142 -5.89 -13.73 0.92
N LEU A 143 -6.48 -12.56 1.12
CA LEU A 143 -6.94 -12.14 2.44
C LEU A 143 -8.35 -12.70 2.68
N ALA A 144 -8.52 -13.47 3.75
CA ALA A 144 -9.81 -14.05 4.08
C ALA A 144 -10.81 -12.94 4.47
N ALA A 145 -11.91 -12.83 3.72
CA ALA A 145 -12.97 -11.88 3.99
C ALA A 145 -14.34 -12.50 3.70
N SER A 146 -15.29 -12.26 4.60
CA SER A 146 -16.70 -12.62 4.50
C SER A 146 -17.56 -11.36 4.75
N HIS A 147 -18.87 -11.52 4.74
CA HIS A 147 -19.78 -10.41 5.04
C HIS A 147 -19.64 -9.90 6.48
N ASP A 148 -19.32 -10.76 7.43
CA ASP A 148 -19.31 -10.46 8.86
C ASP A 148 -17.90 -10.23 9.45
N LYS A 149 -16.87 -10.74 8.77
CA LYS A 149 -15.49 -10.76 9.28
C LYS A 149 -14.48 -10.61 8.15
N ALA A 150 -13.43 -9.81 8.35
CA ALA A 150 -12.30 -9.76 7.43
C ALA A 150 -10.97 -9.83 8.19
N ALA A 151 -10.08 -10.74 7.79
CA ALA A 151 -8.74 -10.84 8.34
C ALA A 151 -7.94 -9.56 8.04
N VAL A 152 -7.07 -9.16 8.96
CA VAL A 152 -6.26 -7.95 8.76
C VAL A 152 -5.00 -8.22 7.94
N LEU A 153 -4.34 -9.35 8.13
CA LEU A 153 -3.09 -9.71 7.46
C LEU A 153 -3.10 -11.17 7.03
N ALA A 154 -2.61 -11.43 5.82
CA ALA A 154 -2.18 -12.74 5.36
C ALA A 154 -0.77 -12.63 4.77
N LEU A 155 0.03 -13.69 4.96
CA LEU A 155 1.41 -13.78 4.49
C LEU A 155 1.62 -15.07 3.67
N GLN A 156 2.47 -14.99 2.67
CA GLN A 156 2.93 -16.14 1.91
C GLN A 156 4.46 -16.08 1.76
N ILE A 157 5.13 -17.19 2.07
CA ILE A 157 6.54 -17.38 1.79
C ILE A 157 6.63 -18.39 0.65
N THR A 158 7.15 -17.97 -0.50
CA THR A 158 7.28 -18.82 -1.69
C THR A 158 8.76 -19.08 -1.98
N VAL A 159 9.17 -20.34 -1.93
CA VAL A 159 10.54 -20.80 -2.21
C VAL A 159 10.71 -21.05 -3.71
N PHE A 160 11.81 -20.58 -4.28
CA PHE A 160 12.25 -20.84 -5.65
C PHE A 160 13.54 -21.65 -5.57
N PRO A 161 13.47 -22.98 -5.78
CA PRO A 161 14.64 -23.85 -5.59
C PRO A 161 15.86 -23.34 -6.36
N LYS A 162 17.01 -23.26 -5.66
CA LYS A 162 18.33 -22.77 -6.15
C LYS A 162 18.50 -21.25 -6.28
N ASP A 163 17.42 -20.46 -6.34
CA ASP A 163 17.52 -19.01 -6.61
C ASP A 163 17.24 -18.13 -5.38
N GLY A 164 16.30 -18.55 -4.52
CA GLY A 164 15.91 -17.77 -3.35
C GLY A 164 14.48 -17.99 -2.89
N PHE A 165 13.90 -16.96 -2.28
CA PHE A 165 12.49 -16.98 -1.85
C PHE A 165 11.86 -15.60 -1.98
N SER A 166 10.53 -15.55 -1.93
CA SER A 166 9.76 -14.32 -1.82
C SER A 166 8.86 -14.33 -0.59
N ILE A 167 8.53 -13.14 -0.10
CA ILE A 167 7.51 -12.91 0.92
C ILE A 167 6.42 -12.03 0.29
N GLY A 168 5.26 -12.64 0.04
CA GLY A 168 4.04 -11.97 -0.35
C GLY A 168 3.18 -11.63 0.87
N SER A 169 2.44 -10.52 0.78
CA SER A 169 1.51 -10.11 1.82
C SER A 169 0.26 -9.50 1.21
N ALA A 170 -0.86 -9.65 1.92
CA ALA A 170 -2.09 -8.90 1.68
C ALA A 170 -2.55 -8.31 3.02
N MET A 171 -2.77 -7.00 3.06
CA MET A 171 -3.17 -6.28 4.27
C MET A 171 -4.48 -5.55 4.08
N HIS A 172 -5.37 -5.61 5.07
CA HIS A 172 -6.59 -4.82 5.06
C HIS A 172 -6.28 -3.34 5.28
N HIS A 173 -6.56 -2.49 4.30
CA HIS A 173 -6.13 -1.10 4.32
C HIS A 173 -6.78 -0.27 5.45
N ALA A 174 -8.01 -0.61 5.87
CA ALA A 174 -8.65 0.00 7.04
C ALA A 174 -7.97 -0.29 8.40
N ALA A 175 -7.00 -1.21 8.45
CA ALA A 175 -6.25 -1.50 9.67
C ALA A 175 -4.86 -0.84 9.69
N CYS A 176 -4.31 -0.51 8.52
CA CYS A 176 -2.91 -0.17 8.35
C CYS A 176 -2.70 0.73 7.13
N ASP A 177 -2.02 1.87 7.30
CA ASP A 177 -1.52 2.69 6.20
C ASP A 177 -0.15 2.17 5.70
N GLY A 178 0.36 2.77 4.62
CA GLY A 178 1.65 2.35 4.04
C GLY A 178 2.83 2.49 5.00
N LEU A 179 2.85 3.53 5.84
CA LEU A 179 3.93 3.76 6.81
C LEU A 179 3.91 2.70 7.92
N SER A 180 2.72 2.36 8.42
CA SER A 180 2.51 1.34 9.44
C SER A 180 2.86 -0.05 8.89
N ALA A 181 2.52 -0.34 7.63
CA ALA A 181 2.88 -1.59 6.95
C ALA A 181 4.40 -1.73 6.80
N ILE A 182 5.08 -0.67 6.34
CA ILE A 182 6.55 -0.65 6.24
C ILE A 182 7.20 -0.80 7.61
N SER A 183 6.64 -0.14 8.65
CA SER A 183 7.12 -0.28 10.02
C SER A 183 7.06 -1.74 10.47
N PHE A 184 5.93 -2.42 10.26
CA PHE A 184 5.78 -3.85 10.55
C PHE A 184 6.86 -4.70 9.87
N PHE A 185 7.09 -4.54 8.56
CA PHE A 185 8.11 -5.31 7.84
C PHE A 185 9.54 -5.01 8.32
N LYS A 186 9.84 -3.75 8.67
CA LYS A 186 11.12 -3.37 9.26
C LYS A 186 11.34 -4.02 10.62
N PHE A 187 10.31 -4.04 11.47
CA PHE A 187 10.35 -4.74 12.76
C PHE A 187 10.56 -6.23 12.58
N TRP A 188 9.82 -6.86 11.67
CA TRP A 188 9.95 -8.28 11.39
C TRP A 188 11.35 -8.64 10.88
N GLY A 189 11.87 -7.88 9.91
CA GLY A 189 13.24 -8.05 9.43
C GLY A 189 14.29 -7.84 10.53
N HIS A 190 14.09 -6.85 11.40
CA HIS A 190 14.98 -6.59 12.53
C HIS A 190 15.00 -7.76 13.53
N PHE A 191 13.84 -8.25 13.96
CA PHE A 191 13.75 -9.42 14.85
C PHE A 191 14.24 -10.70 14.20
N CYS A 192 14.03 -10.89 12.90
CA CYS A 192 14.57 -12.04 12.19
C CYS A 192 16.10 -12.02 12.16
N LYS A 193 16.72 -10.83 12.08
CA LYS A 193 18.17 -10.66 12.02
C LYS A 193 18.85 -10.69 13.38
N HIS A 194 18.27 -10.03 14.37
CA HIS A 194 18.93 -9.76 15.66
C HIS A 194 18.28 -10.47 16.85
N GLY A 195 17.13 -11.12 16.66
CA GLY A 195 16.30 -11.57 17.76
C GLY A 195 15.74 -10.41 18.59
N GLU A 196 15.17 -10.71 19.75
CA GLU A 196 14.57 -9.73 20.66
C GLU A 196 15.62 -8.91 21.44
N GLY A 197 16.89 -9.33 21.44
CA GLY A 197 17.99 -8.64 22.14
C GLY A 197 18.64 -7.48 21.38
N GLY A 198 18.24 -7.24 20.13
CA GLY A 198 18.88 -6.30 19.19
C GLY A 198 18.61 -4.80 19.39
N GLY A 199 17.93 -4.41 20.47
CA GLY A 199 17.41 -3.05 20.68
C GLY A 199 16.13 -2.81 19.87
N LEU A 200 15.07 -2.35 20.52
CA LEU A 200 13.76 -2.21 19.87
C LEU A 200 13.72 -1.00 18.91
N PRO A 201 13.24 -1.16 17.66
CA PRO A 201 12.86 -0.02 16.84
C PRO A 201 11.71 0.79 17.49
N PRO A 202 11.38 1.99 16.98
CA PRO A 202 10.32 2.82 17.56
C PRO A 202 8.96 2.09 17.60
N LEU A 203 8.42 1.86 18.80
CA LEU A 203 7.20 1.08 18.99
C LEU A 203 5.97 1.72 18.33
N PRO A 204 5.06 0.92 17.73
CA PRO A 204 3.81 1.44 17.20
C PRO A 204 2.90 1.92 18.35
N SER A 205 2.17 3.02 18.09
CA SER A 205 1.13 3.51 19.00
C SER A 205 -0.24 3.13 18.47
N HIS A 206 -1.01 2.40 19.29
CA HIS A 206 -2.39 2.02 18.97
C HIS A 206 -3.42 3.01 19.54
N ASN A 207 -2.98 4.13 20.12
CA ASN A 207 -3.87 5.11 20.74
C ASN A 207 -4.55 5.99 19.67
N LYS A 208 -5.68 5.53 19.16
CA LYS A 208 -6.50 6.25 18.17
C LYS A 208 -7.22 7.50 18.74
N LYS A 209 -7.22 7.73 20.06
CA LYS A 209 -7.88 8.91 20.69
C LYS A 209 -7.21 10.24 20.34
N VAL A 210 -5.98 10.20 19.82
CA VAL A 210 -5.27 11.41 19.37
C VAL A 210 -5.88 12.00 18.11
N ILE A 211 -6.65 11.21 17.35
CA ILE A 211 -7.34 11.64 16.13
C ILE A 211 -8.69 12.25 16.53
N LYS A 212 -8.83 13.55 16.30
CA LYS A 212 -10.08 14.29 16.53
C LYS A 212 -10.96 14.23 15.28
N ASP A 213 -12.26 14.13 15.47
CA ASP A 213 -13.27 14.16 14.40
C ASP A 213 -14.33 15.24 14.68
N PRO A 214 -13.97 16.54 14.52
CA PRO A 214 -14.90 17.63 14.79
C PRO A 214 -16.06 17.68 13.79
N SER A 215 -15.88 17.14 12.59
CA SER A 215 -16.86 17.17 11.50
C SER A 215 -17.76 15.92 11.45
N GLY A 216 -17.59 14.96 12.37
CA GLY A 216 -18.39 13.74 12.43
C GLY A 216 -18.21 12.81 11.22
N LEU A 217 -17.05 12.86 10.56
CA LEU A 217 -16.75 12.07 9.36
C LEU A 217 -16.86 10.56 9.60
N GLN A 218 -16.55 10.10 10.81
CA GLN A 218 -16.68 8.69 11.19
C GLN A 218 -18.12 8.19 11.01
N ALA A 219 -19.09 8.99 11.46
CA ALA A 219 -20.51 8.65 11.33
C ALA A 219 -20.98 8.76 9.88
N ILE A 220 -20.53 9.78 9.15
CA ILE A 220 -20.83 9.95 7.72
C ILE A 220 -20.38 8.72 6.94
N TYR A 221 -19.11 8.32 7.06
CA TYR A 221 -18.58 7.17 6.32
C TYR A 221 -19.23 5.86 6.71
N SER A 222 -19.50 5.64 8.01
CA SER A 222 -20.21 4.43 8.46
C SER A 222 -21.61 4.35 7.84
N ASN A 223 -22.33 5.47 7.79
CA ASN A 223 -23.66 5.55 7.17
C ASN A 223 -23.60 5.36 5.65
N GLU A 224 -22.58 5.89 4.96
CA GLU A 224 -22.40 5.65 3.53
C GLU A 224 -22.18 4.15 3.25
N TRP A 225 -21.31 3.48 4.01
CA TRP A 225 -21.10 2.04 3.89
C TRP A 225 -22.36 1.23 4.17
N LEU A 226 -23.14 1.61 5.19
CA LEU A 226 -24.42 0.96 5.53
C LEU A 226 -25.48 1.10 4.43
N ARG A 227 -25.43 2.16 3.63
CA ARG A 227 -26.37 2.38 2.51
C ARG A 227 -25.93 1.68 1.23
N LEU A 228 -24.67 1.25 1.17
CA LEU A 228 -24.07 0.71 -0.04
C LEU A 228 -24.66 -0.66 -0.37
N GLY A 229 -25.29 -0.82 -1.53
CA GLY A 229 -25.84 -2.11 -1.97
C GLY A 229 -27.07 -2.59 -1.19
N GLY A 230 -27.75 -1.71 -0.47
CA GLY A 230 -28.99 -1.98 0.25
C GLY A 230 -29.06 -1.30 1.62
N PRO A 231 -30.24 -1.26 2.26
CA PRO A 231 -30.35 -0.73 3.60
C PRO A 231 -29.57 -1.62 4.58
N ASN A 232 -28.82 -0.99 5.48
CA ASN A 232 -28.20 -1.66 6.63
C ASN A 232 -27.08 -2.67 6.25
N ASN A 233 -26.38 -2.44 5.15
CA ASN A 233 -25.30 -3.30 4.66
C ASN A 233 -24.05 -3.22 5.54
N ARG A 234 -23.85 -4.23 6.40
CA ARG A 234 -22.64 -4.38 7.24
C ARG A 234 -21.56 -5.26 6.61
N SER A 235 -21.67 -5.55 5.32
CA SER A 235 -20.74 -6.43 4.63
C SER A 235 -19.29 -5.92 4.68
N LEU A 236 -18.40 -6.75 5.19
CA LEU A 236 -16.94 -6.57 5.11
C LEU A 236 -16.31 -7.21 3.87
N MET A 237 -17.12 -7.77 2.96
CA MET A 237 -16.60 -8.22 1.66
C MET A 237 -15.95 -7.05 0.92
N LEU A 238 -14.72 -7.31 0.48
CA LEU A 238 -13.88 -6.40 -0.30
C LEU A 238 -14.52 -6.17 -1.67
N LEU A 239 -14.43 -4.94 -2.15
CA LEU A 239 -14.86 -4.59 -3.49
C LEU A 239 -13.92 -5.23 -4.52
N GLU A 240 -14.49 -5.72 -5.62
CA GLU A 240 -13.70 -6.18 -6.76
C GLU A 240 -13.23 -4.97 -7.57
N ALA A 241 -11.92 -4.71 -7.57
CA ALA A 241 -11.34 -3.79 -8.54
C ALA A 241 -11.07 -4.56 -9.84
N ARG A 242 -11.84 -4.26 -10.90
CA ARG A 242 -11.54 -4.74 -12.25
C ARG A 242 -10.40 -3.91 -12.84
N GLY A 243 -9.17 -4.38 -12.68
CA GLY A 243 -8.05 -3.93 -13.50
C GLY A 243 -8.06 -4.60 -14.87
N PRO A 244 -7.42 -4.03 -15.90
CA PRO A 244 -7.20 -4.73 -17.16
C PRO A 244 -6.35 -5.98 -16.90
N GLY A 245 -6.94 -7.16 -17.15
CA GLY A 245 -6.33 -8.47 -16.82
C GLY A 245 -5.04 -8.80 -17.56
N ASP A 246 -4.71 -8.01 -18.60
CA ASP A 246 -3.58 -8.21 -19.50
C ASP A 246 -2.49 -7.14 -19.33
N GLY A 247 -2.47 -6.43 -18.20
CA GLY A 247 -1.43 -5.45 -17.91
C GLY A 247 -0.05 -6.10 -17.74
N ILE A 248 0.99 -5.44 -18.24
CA ILE A 248 2.39 -5.78 -17.95
C ILE A 248 2.91 -5.02 -16.73
N ARG A 249 3.91 -5.56 -16.05
CA ARG A 249 4.60 -4.87 -14.95
C ARG A 249 6.01 -4.48 -15.36
N GLY A 250 6.38 -3.23 -15.10
CA GLY A 250 7.72 -2.70 -15.35
C GLY A 250 8.24 -1.87 -14.18
N THR A 251 9.56 -1.84 -14.00
CA THR A 251 10.23 -1.01 -13.00
C THR A 251 11.10 0.02 -13.71
N PHE A 252 10.88 1.31 -13.44
CA PHE A 252 11.63 2.40 -14.06
C PHE A 252 12.59 3.04 -13.06
N GLU A 253 13.89 2.86 -13.27
CA GLU A 253 14.90 3.38 -12.35
C GLU A 253 15.27 4.85 -12.62
N PHE A 254 15.01 5.69 -11.60
CA PHE A 254 15.49 7.06 -11.52
C PHE A 254 16.80 7.14 -10.74
N THR A 255 17.92 6.97 -11.44
CA THR A 255 19.24 7.11 -10.83
C THR A 255 19.47 8.54 -10.31
N ARG A 256 20.37 8.69 -9.34
CA ARG A 256 20.78 10.02 -8.83
C ARG A 256 21.20 10.97 -9.96
N ALA A 257 21.96 10.47 -10.92
CA ALA A 257 22.40 11.27 -12.07
C ALA A 257 21.22 11.77 -12.93
N LYS A 258 20.22 10.90 -13.19
CA LYS A 258 19.00 11.30 -13.92
C LYS A 258 18.20 12.36 -13.15
N ILE A 259 18.06 12.21 -11.84
CA ILE A 259 17.36 13.19 -10.99
C ILE A 259 18.09 14.54 -10.96
N GLU A 260 19.42 14.55 -10.83
CA GLU A 260 20.18 15.81 -10.88
C GLU A 260 20.11 16.48 -12.25
N MET A 261 20.09 15.68 -13.33
CA MET A 261 19.86 16.20 -14.69
C MET A 261 18.49 16.85 -14.80
N LEU A 262 17.41 16.17 -14.37
CA LEU A 262 16.06 16.73 -14.35
C LEU A 262 16.01 18.04 -13.55
N ARG A 263 16.66 18.06 -12.38
CA ARG A 263 16.73 19.27 -11.54
C ARG A 263 17.45 20.42 -12.25
N ARG A 264 18.55 20.15 -12.98
CA ARG A 264 19.28 21.15 -13.76
C ARG A 264 18.42 21.71 -14.91
N VAL A 265 17.78 20.83 -15.69
CA VAL A 265 16.89 21.24 -16.79
C VAL A 265 15.77 22.15 -16.28
N MET A 266 15.16 21.79 -15.15
CA MET A 266 14.12 22.61 -14.52
C MET A 266 14.61 23.99 -14.08
N ARG A 267 15.80 24.09 -13.49
CA ARG A 267 16.37 25.40 -13.15
C ARG A 267 16.59 26.28 -14.38
N ILE A 268 17.04 25.71 -15.49
CA ILE A 268 17.24 26.45 -16.75
C ILE A 268 15.90 26.93 -17.31
N MET A 269 14.89 26.05 -17.37
CA MET A 269 13.55 26.42 -17.86
C MET A 269 12.91 27.52 -17.00
N MET A 270 13.04 27.41 -15.67
CA MET A 270 12.54 28.44 -14.75
C MET A 270 13.28 29.77 -14.92
N ALA A 271 14.59 29.77 -15.16
CA ALA A 271 15.36 30.99 -15.40
C ALA A 271 14.92 31.71 -16.67
N LYS A 272 14.78 30.98 -17.80
CA LYS A 272 14.29 31.54 -19.07
C LYS A 272 12.90 32.17 -18.96
N LYS A 273 12.01 31.56 -18.16
CA LYS A 273 10.65 32.09 -17.95
C LYS A 273 10.60 33.25 -16.96
N LYS A 274 11.53 33.32 -16.01
CA LYS A 274 11.66 34.44 -15.05
C LYS A 274 12.09 35.73 -15.74
N GLU A 275 12.85 35.64 -16.84
CA GLU A 275 13.17 36.77 -17.71
C GLU A 275 11.93 37.30 -18.47
N GLN A 276 10.83 36.54 -18.53
CA GLN A 276 9.59 36.88 -19.23
C GLN A 276 8.41 37.24 -18.31
N ALA A 277 8.50 37.00 -17.00
CA ALA A 277 7.41 37.25 -16.05
C ALA A 277 7.91 37.63 -14.65
N ASP A 278 7.33 38.68 -14.08
CA ASP A 278 7.74 39.33 -12.81
C ASP A 278 7.35 38.55 -11.54
N HIS A 279 6.82 37.33 -11.64
CA HIS A 279 6.28 36.58 -10.49
C HIS A 279 6.90 35.17 -10.39
N SER A 280 8.17 35.10 -9.99
CA SER A 280 8.84 33.83 -9.71
C SER A 280 8.45 33.32 -8.31
N LYS A 281 7.38 32.51 -8.22
CA LYS A 281 7.18 31.62 -7.07
C LYS A 281 8.35 30.62 -7.08
N LEU A 282 9.18 30.62 -6.04
CA LEU A 282 10.25 29.63 -5.88
C LEU A 282 9.60 28.24 -5.73
N LEU A 283 9.79 27.37 -6.73
CA LEU A 283 9.33 25.98 -6.66
C LEU A 283 10.38 25.13 -5.95
N HIS A 284 9.95 24.32 -4.99
CA HIS A 284 10.82 23.37 -4.33
C HIS A 284 11.02 22.14 -5.22
N LEU A 285 12.24 21.95 -5.74
CA LEU A 285 12.58 20.85 -6.66
C LEU A 285 13.00 19.57 -5.92
N SER A 286 12.12 19.04 -5.08
CA SER A 286 12.35 17.74 -4.42
C SER A 286 12.46 16.61 -5.45
N THR A 287 13.21 15.56 -5.10
CA THR A 287 13.28 14.33 -5.92
C THR A 287 11.89 13.79 -6.21
N TYR A 288 11.02 13.73 -5.19
CA TYR A 288 9.65 13.25 -5.32
C TYR A 288 8.83 14.03 -6.36
N LEU A 289 8.86 15.36 -6.30
CA LEU A 289 8.13 16.22 -7.24
C LEU A 289 8.63 16.06 -8.68
N LEU A 290 9.95 16.02 -8.86
CA LEU A 290 10.57 15.82 -10.17
C LEU A 290 10.17 14.46 -10.77
N THR A 291 10.21 13.40 -9.97
CA THR A 291 9.79 12.06 -10.40
C THR A 291 8.31 12.03 -10.76
N CYS A 292 7.42 12.54 -9.91
CA CYS A 292 5.98 12.56 -10.19
C CYS A 292 5.65 13.34 -11.47
N ALA A 293 6.24 14.53 -11.64
CA ALA A 293 6.00 15.37 -12.80
C ALA A 293 6.52 14.71 -14.09
N TYR A 294 7.71 14.11 -14.03
CA TYR A 294 8.29 13.42 -15.19
C TYR A 294 7.45 12.19 -15.56
N THR A 295 7.09 11.36 -14.58
CA THR A 295 6.23 10.19 -14.81
C THR A 295 4.88 10.59 -15.38
N TRP A 296 4.25 11.66 -14.88
CA TRP A 296 2.98 12.15 -15.41
C TRP A 296 3.09 12.49 -16.89
N VAL A 297 4.09 13.29 -17.28
CA VAL A 297 4.31 13.64 -18.69
C VAL A 297 4.58 12.40 -19.55
N CYS A 298 5.43 11.47 -19.07
CA CYS A 298 5.72 10.22 -19.79
C CYS A 298 4.47 9.36 -20.00
N LEU A 299 3.59 9.25 -18.99
CA LEU A 299 2.34 8.50 -19.10
C LEU A 299 1.40 9.10 -20.16
N LEU A 300 1.32 10.43 -20.24
CA LEU A 300 0.51 11.09 -21.27
C LEU A 300 1.03 10.82 -22.69
N TRP A 301 2.35 10.80 -22.86
CA TRP A 301 2.98 10.44 -24.13
C TRP A 301 2.75 8.97 -24.48
N ALA A 302 2.86 8.07 -23.51
CA ALA A 302 2.71 6.63 -23.72
C ALA A 302 1.25 6.23 -24.05
N GLU A 303 0.27 6.87 -23.42
CA GLU A 303 -1.15 6.56 -23.64
C GLU A 303 -1.81 7.37 -24.76
N GLU A 304 -1.07 8.28 -25.42
CA GLU A 304 -1.59 9.16 -26.48
C GLU A 304 -2.93 9.86 -26.09
N ILE A 305 -3.00 10.37 -24.87
CA ILE A 305 -4.26 10.83 -24.30
C ILE A 305 -4.84 11.99 -25.09
N LYS A 306 -6.11 11.84 -25.49
CA LYS A 306 -6.85 12.81 -26.29
C LYS A 306 -7.79 13.71 -25.48
N THR A 307 -7.90 13.49 -24.17
CA THR A 307 -8.75 14.33 -23.31
C THR A 307 -8.17 15.74 -23.19
N GLU A 308 -9.03 16.73 -23.07
CA GLU A 308 -8.61 18.15 -22.96
C GLU A 308 -7.81 18.42 -21.68
N LYS A 309 -8.24 17.82 -20.57
CA LYS A 309 -7.58 17.88 -19.27
C LYS A 309 -7.24 16.47 -18.80
N THR A 310 -6.13 16.36 -18.10
CA THR A 310 -5.70 15.13 -17.43
C THR A 310 -5.50 15.40 -15.96
N LEU A 311 -5.62 14.33 -15.18
CA LEU A 311 -5.42 14.37 -13.74
C LEU A 311 -4.33 13.39 -13.34
N LEU A 312 -3.50 13.81 -12.40
CA LEU A 312 -2.60 12.93 -11.66
C LEU A 312 -3.12 12.80 -10.24
N TYR A 313 -3.36 11.56 -9.81
CA TYR A 313 -3.70 11.30 -8.43
C TYR A 313 -2.43 11.36 -7.58
N TYR A 314 -2.44 12.26 -6.60
CA TYR A 314 -1.38 12.48 -5.64
C TYR A 314 -1.83 11.95 -4.28
N GLN A 315 -1.06 11.05 -3.68
CA GLN A 315 -1.20 10.73 -2.27
C GLN A 315 0.06 11.22 -1.53
N PRO A 316 -0.08 12.05 -0.48
CA PRO A 316 1.04 12.39 0.37
C PRO A 316 1.54 11.14 1.10
N ILE A 317 2.81 11.15 1.53
CA ILE A 317 3.47 10.03 2.22
C ILE A 317 2.69 9.57 3.46
N SER A 318 1.90 10.46 4.08
CA SER A 318 1.05 10.14 5.22
C SER A 318 -0.17 9.28 4.88
N GLY A 319 -0.56 9.12 3.60
CA GLY A 319 -1.70 8.30 3.17
C GLY A 319 -3.09 8.86 3.57
N ILE A 320 -3.12 10.05 4.18
CA ILE A 320 -4.31 10.64 4.81
C ILE A 320 -5.39 11.02 3.78
N ALA A 321 -4.99 11.68 2.69
CA ALA A 321 -5.91 12.34 1.77
C ALA A 321 -5.39 12.27 0.33
N GLY A 322 -6.19 11.71 -0.57
CA GLY A 322 -5.85 11.65 -1.99
C GLY A 322 -6.24 12.96 -2.66
N HIS A 323 -5.30 13.63 -3.30
CA HIS A 323 -5.51 14.89 -4.01
C HIS A 323 -5.29 14.71 -5.51
N ARG A 324 -5.79 15.65 -6.31
CA ARG A 324 -5.70 15.57 -7.77
C ARG A 324 -5.01 16.81 -8.30
N ALA A 325 -3.87 16.63 -8.95
CA ALA A 325 -3.29 17.67 -9.77
C ALA A 325 -3.98 17.61 -11.14
N VAL A 326 -4.51 18.74 -11.62
CA VAL A 326 -5.21 18.83 -12.91
C VAL A 326 -4.48 19.82 -13.80
N ALA A 327 -4.24 19.44 -15.05
CA ALA A 327 -3.66 20.33 -16.04
C ALA A 327 -4.17 20.00 -17.45
N GLU A 328 -4.07 20.98 -18.35
CA GLU A 328 -4.43 20.82 -19.75
C GLU A 328 -3.43 19.90 -20.45
N THR A 329 -3.93 18.86 -21.12
CA THR A 329 -3.12 17.83 -21.77
C THR A 329 -2.20 18.43 -22.83
N LYS A 330 -2.71 19.37 -23.64
CA LYS A 330 -1.91 20.08 -24.65
C LYS A 330 -0.74 20.83 -24.05
N ARG A 331 -0.90 21.40 -22.85
CA ARG A 331 0.17 22.13 -22.16
C ARG A 331 1.21 21.17 -21.56
N LEU A 332 0.78 20.01 -21.06
CA LEU A 332 1.66 18.96 -20.54
C LEU A 332 2.47 18.26 -21.64
N LEU A 333 1.94 18.17 -22.85
CA LEU A 333 2.64 17.62 -24.03
C LEU A 333 3.48 18.66 -24.78
N GLY A 334 3.39 19.94 -24.41
CA GLY A 334 4.18 21.02 -25.01
C GLY A 334 5.62 21.10 -24.49
N GLU A 335 6.42 22.02 -25.04
CA GLU A 335 7.83 22.23 -24.67
C GLU A 335 8.05 22.49 -23.17
N ASP A 336 7.09 23.16 -22.53
CA ASP A 336 7.10 23.49 -21.11
C ASP A 336 6.38 22.45 -20.22
N GLY A 337 6.06 21.27 -20.77
CA GLY A 337 5.18 20.28 -20.13
C GLY A 337 5.58 19.88 -18.72
N LEU A 338 6.88 19.66 -18.49
CA LEU A 338 7.41 19.29 -17.18
C LEU A 338 7.26 20.42 -16.15
N LEU A 339 7.39 21.68 -16.57
CA LEU A 339 7.16 22.85 -15.71
C LEU A 339 5.68 23.01 -15.38
N VAL A 340 4.78 22.75 -16.33
CA VAL A 340 3.32 22.74 -16.11
C VAL A 340 2.94 21.67 -15.09
N ALA A 341 3.44 20.44 -15.25
CA ALA A 341 3.22 19.35 -14.32
C ALA A 341 3.72 19.69 -12.90
N LEU A 342 4.94 20.22 -12.78
CA LEU A 342 5.50 20.63 -11.49
C LEU A 342 4.69 21.72 -10.80
N ASN A 343 4.20 22.72 -11.54
CA ASN A 343 3.36 23.77 -10.99
C ASN A 343 2.06 23.18 -10.45
N ALA A 344 1.36 22.37 -11.25
CA ALA A 344 0.09 21.76 -10.85
C ALA A 344 0.25 20.89 -9.59
N ILE A 345 1.30 20.06 -9.52
CA ILE A 345 1.54 19.23 -8.33
C ILE A 345 1.97 20.11 -7.14
N SER A 346 2.81 21.13 -7.35
CA SER A 346 3.24 22.02 -6.27
C SER A 346 2.09 22.84 -5.70
N GLU A 347 1.12 23.24 -6.50
CA GLU A 347 -0.06 23.97 -6.03
C GLU A 347 -0.92 23.10 -5.12
N VAL A 348 -1.13 21.84 -5.51
CA VAL A 348 -1.80 20.84 -4.67
C VAL A 348 -1.06 20.65 -3.35
N ILE A 349 0.27 20.46 -3.36
CA ILE A 349 1.04 20.27 -2.12
C ILE A 349 0.91 21.48 -1.19
N LYS A 350 0.95 22.70 -1.76
CA LYS A 350 0.82 23.94 -0.97
C LYS A 350 -0.59 24.13 -0.42
N SER A 351 -1.62 23.56 -1.04
CA SER A 351 -2.99 23.66 -0.54
C SER A 351 -3.25 22.69 0.62
N LEU A 352 -2.48 21.59 0.74
CA LEU A 352 -2.68 20.56 1.76
C LEU A 352 -2.77 21.11 3.18
N ASP A 353 -1.94 22.09 3.55
CA ASP A 353 -1.94 22.66 4.90
C ASP A 353 -3.27 23.35 5.26
N LYS A 354 -4.05 23.76 4.25
CA LYS A 354 -5.32 24.47 4.41
C LYS A 354 -6.52 23.59 4.13
N THR A 355 -6.41 22.71 3.13
CA THR A 355 -7.56 22.02 2.52
C THR A 355 -7.58 20.52 2.76
N LEU A 356 -6.75 19.99 3.68
CA LEU A 356 -6.52 18.54 3.85
C LEU A 356 -7.80 17.70 4.00
N LEU A 357 -8.79 18.24 4.71
CA LEU A 357 -10.08 17.58 4.99
C LEU A 357 -11.27 18.32 4.34
N GLU A 358 -11.00 19.23 3.40
CA GLU A 358 -12.09 19.85 2.64
C GLU A 358 -12.81 18.78 1.80
N GLU A 359 -14.15 18.85 1.81
CA GLU A 359 -15.03 17.90 1.13
C GLU A 359 -14.85 16.43 1.56
N ALA A 360 -14.23 16.19 2.72
CA ALA A 360 -13.95 14.85 3.23
C ALA A 360 -15.23 14.02 3.34
N GLU A 361 -16.36 14.63 3.67
CA GLU A 361 -17.67 13.99 3.75
C GLU A 361 -18.08 13.23 2.48
N THR A 362 -17.50 13.56 1.33
CA THR A 362 -17.80 12.90 0.03
C THR A 362 -16.78 11.83 -0.38
N TRP A 363 -15.72 11.60 0.40
CA TRP A 363 -14.60 10.75 -0.03
C TRP A 363 -14.98 9.29 -0.26
N VAL A 364 -15.79 8.70 0.62
CA VAL A 364 -16.22 7.29 0.48
C VAL A 364 -17.16 7.13 -0.73
N SER A 365 -18.12 8.02 -0.91
CA SER A 365 -18.94 8.11 -2.14
C SER A 365 -18.09 8.27 -3.42
N ARG A 366 -17.05 9.12 -3.42
CA ARG A 366 -16.15 9.31 -4.58
C ARG A 366 -15.31 8.06 -4.87
N ILE A 367 -14.82 7.40 -3.83
CA ILE A 367 -14.08 6.14 -3.92
C ILE A 367 -14.95 5.07 -4.57
N PHE A 368 -16.19 4.94 -4.14
CA PHE A 368 -17.12 3.96 -4.67
C PHE A 368 -17.33 4.15 -6.18
N ASN A 369 -17.59 5.39 -6.61
CA ASN A 369 -17.75 5.70 -8.02
C ASN A 369 -16.49 5.37 -8.83
N ALA A 370 -15.30 5.60 -8.27
CA ALA A 370 -14.03 5.33 -8.95
C ALA A 370 -13.64 3.83 -8.99
N VAL A 371 -14.00 3.03 -7.98
CA VAL A 371 -13.70 1.59 -7.95
C VAL A 371 -14.66 0.81 -8.86
N LEU A 372 -15.91 1.26 -8.99
CA LEU A 372 -16.91 0.60 -9.84
C LEU A 372 -16.94 1.10 -11.28
N GLN A 373 -16.40 2.28 -11.59
CA GLN A 373 -16.29 2.79 -12.94
C GLN A 373 -14.82 2.81 -13.39
N PRO A 374 -14.46 2.17 -14.52
CA PRO A 374 -13.12 2.29 -15.05
C PRO A 374 -12.89 3.73 -15.54
N CYS A 375 -12.33 4.58 -14.69
CA CYS A 375 -11.77 5.86 -15.12
C CYS A 375 -10.31 5.67 -15.49
N SER A 376 -9.87 6.31 -16.57
CA SER A 376 -8.48 6.48 -16.99
C SER A 376 -7.73 7.42 -16.01
N CYS A 377 -7.58 6.97 -14.77
CA CYS A 377 -6.90 7.71 -13.71
C CYS A 377 -5.54 7.06 -13.47
N PHE A 378 -4.46 7.83 -13.63
CA PHE A 378 -3.13 7.38 -13.26
C PHE A 378 -2.91 7.50 -11.76
N GLU A 379 -2.53 6.40 -11.13
CA GLU A 379 -1.99 6.40 -9.77
C GLU A 379 -0.46 6.31 -9.86
N CYS A 380 0.24 7.42 -9.60
CA CYS A 380 1.68 7.39 -9.38
C CYS A 380 1.96 6.91 -7.95
N ARG A 381 2.40 5.66 -7.79
CA ARG A 381 3.05 5.19 -6.57
C ARG A 381 4.56 5.31 -6.79
N VAL A 382 5.16 6.36 -6.23
CA VAL A 382 6.63 6.59 -6.25
C VAL A 382 7.28 5.91 -5.06
#